data_AF-A0A7C3GEH6-F1
#
_entry.id   AF-A0A7C3GEH6-F1
#
_cell.length_a   1.000
_cell.length_b   1.000
_cell.length_c   1.000
_cell.angle_alpha   90.00
_cell.angle_beta   90.00
_cell.angle_gamma   90.00
#
_symmetry.space_group_name_H-M   'P 1'
#
loop_
_entity.id
_entity.type
_entity.pdbx_description
1 polymer ?
#
loop_
_entity_poly.entity_id
_entity_poly.type
_entity_poly.pdbx_seq_one_letter_code
_entity_poly.pdbx_strand_id
1 'polypeptide(L)'
;MSTPPPPNVPPTTTTSPRRHRLLNLLASLDDVLQCIAGFLLAGVAIVLLYHSALVFREMLAPESYQDAVLRAIHDILLVMIVLELLWTVLAYLREHAVPLEPFLFVGIISSVRKLLLIGAQMSIEHQTPQVVNLQLHEMVVHGGLIFVLIVGLVLVRWSRRWRLKDELRVSK
;
A
#
# COMPACT_ATOMS: atom_id res chain seq x y z
N MET A 1 1.61 29.01 63.37
CA MET A 1 1.09 27.80 62.68
C MET A 1 1.10 28.11 61.18
N SER A 2 2.23 27.88 60.52
CA SER A 2 2.48 28.21 59.11
C SER A 2 2.04 27.04 58.23
N THR A 3 1.15 27.31 57.28
CA THR A 3 0.63 26.31 56.33
C THR A 3 1.73 25.81 55.40
N PRO A 4 1.72 24.52 55.01
CA PRO A 4 2.70 23.97 54.09
C PRO A 4 2.60 24.60 52.69
N PRO A 5 3.71 24.76 51.96
CA PRO A 5 3.71 25.30 50.60
C PRO A 5 2.95 24.39 49.63
N PRO A 6 2.30 24.94 48.60
CA PRO A 6 1.52 24.16 47.63
C PRO A 6 2.41 23.18 46.84
N PRO A 7 1.86 22.02 46.43
CA PRO A 7 2.57 21.02 45.65
C PRO A 7 3.06 21.60 44.32
N ASN A 8 4.28 21.21 43.96
CA ASN A 8 5.00 21.66 42.77
C ASN A 8 4.20 21.26 41.51
N VAL A 9 3.39 22.19 40.98
CA VAL A 9 2.69 22.00 39.70
C VAL A 9 3.77 21.91 38.62
N PRO A 10 3.87 20.80 37.87
CA PRO A 10 4.84 20.71 36.79
C PRO A 10 4.61 21.87 35.81
N PRO A 11 5.68 22.52 35.31
CA PRO A 11 5.56 23.67 34.45
C PRO A 11 4.70 23.31 33.24
N THR A 12 3.65 24.10 33.00
CA THR A 12 2.85 24.05 31.79
C THR A 12 3.79 24.28 30.61
N THR A 13 4.04 23.22 29.84
CA THR A 13 4.92 23.27 28.66
C THR A 13 4.38 24.30 27.68
N THR A 14 5.07 25.43 27.58
CA THR A 14 4.81 26.50 26.63
C THR A 14 5.07 26.00 25.21
N THR A 15 4.01 25.59 24.50
CA THR A 15 4.10 25.21 23.09
C THR A 15 4.40 26.45 22.24
N SER A 16 5.59 26.50 21.63
CA SER A 16 6.07 27.59 20.78
C SER A 16 5.19 27.85 19.53
N PRO A 17 4.88 29.13 19.20
CA PRO A 17 4.05 29.49 18.05
C PRO A 17 4.72 29.31 16.66
N ARG A 18 5.99 28.90 16.58
CA ARG A 18 6.62 28.60 15.28
C ARG A 18 6.37 27.16 14.83
N ARG A 19 6.20 26.24 15.78
CA ARG A 19 6.03 24.81 15.49
C ARG A 19 4.69 24.52 14.82
N HIS A 20 3.62 25.20 15.22
CA HIS A 20 2.30 24.99 14.61
C HIS A 20 2.22 25.43 13.14
N ARG A 21 2.94 26.49 12.73
CA ARG A 21 2.94 26.94 11.33
C ARG A 21 3.70 25.98 10.41
N LEU A 22 4.85 25.49 10.87
CA LEU A 22 5.64 24.51 10.12
C LEU A 22 4.85 23.22 9.93
N LEU A 23 4.19 22.72 10.99
CA LEU A 23 3.37 21.51 10.90
C LEU A 23 2.19 21.68 9.94
N ASN A 24 1.48 22.82 9.96
CA ASN A 24 0.39 23.08 9.02
C ASN A 24 0.88 23.23 7.56
N LEU A 25 2.05 23.83 7.35
CA LEU A 25 2.67 23.91 6.03
C LEU A 25 3.06 22.53 5.50
N LEU A 26 3.68 21.70 6.34
CA LEU A 26 4.04 20.33 5.97
C LEU A 26 2.81 19.49 5.67
N ALA A 27 1.74 19.60 6.48
CA ALA A 27 0.49 18.90 6.25
C ALA A 27 -0.17 19.29 4.92
N SER A 28 -0.29 20.60 4.64
CA SER A 28 -0.84 21.05 3.34
C SER A 28 0.01 20.62 2.15
N LEU A 29 1.34 20.60 2.28
CA LEU A 29 2.21 20.10 1.21
C LEU A 29 1.97 18.62 0.94
N ASP A 30 1.82 17.82 1.98
CA ASP A 30 1.56 16.39 1.87
C ASP A 30 0.21 16.13 1.15
N ASP A 31 -0.86 16.82 1.55
CA ASP A 31 -2.16 16.74 0.89
C ASP A 31 -2.10 17.11 -0.60
N VAL A 32 -1.37 18.17 -0.94
CA VAL A 32 -1.18 18.61 -2.33
C VAL A 32 -0.43 17.57 -3.15
N LEU A 33 0.66 17.02 -2.62
CA LEU A 33 1.45 15.99 -3.29
C LEU A 33 0.61 14.73 -3.54
N GLN A 34 -0.17 14.33 -2.55
CA GLN A 34 -1.04 13.16 -2.66
C GLN A 34 -2.18 13.38 -3.66
N CYS A 35 -2.75 14.59 -3.72
CA CYS A 35 -3.76 14.95 -4.71
C CYS A 35 -3.20 14.89 -6.14
N ILE A 36 -2.00 15.43 -6.36
CA ILE A 36 -1.29 15.34 -7.65
C ILE A 36 -1.00 13.88 -8.01
N ALA A 37 -0.50 13.09 -7.07
CA ALA A 37 -0.24 11.66 -7.28
C ALA A 37 -1.52 10.91 -7.66
N GLY A 38 -2.64 11.18 -6.99
CA GLY A 38 -3.94 10.60 -7.30
C GLY A 38 -4.41 10.94 -8.71
N PHE A 39 -4.26 12.20 -9.12
CA PHE A 39 -4.63 12.63 -10.48
C PHE A 39 -3.75 11.97 -11.55
N LEU A 40 -2.44 11.89 -11.32
CA LEU A 40 -1.50 11.22 -12.23
C LEU A 40 -1.81 9.72 -12.35
N LEU A 41 -2.03 9.04 -11.23
CA LEU A 41 -2.39 7.61 -11.22
C LEU A 41 -3.71 7.37 -11.94
N ALA A 42 -4.71 8.23 -11.75
CA ALA A 42 -5.97 8.14 -12.48
C ALA A 42 -5.76 8.30 -13.99
N GLY A 43 -4.94 9.27 -14.41
CA GLY A 43 -4.58 9.46 -15.82
C GLY A 43 -3.89 8.22 -16.43
N VAL A 44 -2.89 7.67 -15.73
CA VAL A 44 -2.19 6.45 -16.15
C VAL A 44 -3.16 5.26 -16.24
N ALA A 45 -4.04 5.09 -15.25
CA ALA A 45 -5.03 4.02 -15.25
C ALA A 45 -5.96 4.11 -16.47
N ILE A 46 -6.43 5.31 -16.82
CA ILE A 46 -7.28 5.53 -17.99
C ILE A 46 -6.55 5.19 -19.29
N VAL A 47 -5.29 5.63 -19.44
CA VAL A 47 -4.48 5.33 -20.64
C VAL A 47 -4.24 3.83 -20.78
N LEU A 48 -3.87 3.15 -19.69
CA LEU A 48 -3.65 1.70 -19.69
C LEU A 48 -4.94 0.92 -19.99
N LEU A 49 -6.08 1.33 -19.41
CA LEU A 49 -7.38 0.74 -19.70
C LEU A 49 -7.76 0.90 -21.19
N TYR A 50 -7.54 2.09 -21.74
CA TYR A 50 -7.80 2.35 -23.15
C TYR A 50 -6.93 1.45 -24.06
N HIS A 51 -5.63 1.34 -23.77
CA HIS A 51 -4.72 0.49 -24.54
C HIS A 51 -5.11 -0.99 -24.42
N SER A 52 -5.41 -1.47 -23.21
CA SER A 52 -5.83 -2.83 -22.95
C SER A 52 -7.11 -3.20 -23.70
N ALA A 53 -8.07 -2.26 -23.80
CA ALA A 53 -9.29 -2.46 -24.59
C ALA A 53 -9.02 -2.60 -26.10
N LEU A 54 -7.99 -1.93 -26.63
CA LEU A 54 -7.59 -2.10 -28.04
C LEU A 54 -6.98 -3.48 -28.28
N VAL A 55 -6.10 -3.95 -27.40
CA VAL A 55 -5.51 -5.30 -27.47
C VAL A 55 -6.59 -6.36 -27.40
N PHE A 56 -7.62 -6.17 -26.57
CA PHE A 56 -8.75 -7.09 -26.48
C PHE A 56 -9.49 -7.25 -27.81
N ARG A 57 -9.60 -6.18 -28.60
CA ARG A 57 -10.21 -6.24 -29.94
C ARG A 57 -9.37 -7.07 -30.92
N GLU A 58 -8.05 -7.05 -30.79
CA GLU A 58 -7.13 -7.82 -31.63
C GLU A 58 -7.20 -9.32 -31.36
N MET A 59 -7.58 -9.74 -30.15
CA MET A 59 -7.78 -11.15 -29.79
C MET A 59 -8.89 -11.86 -30.57
N LEU A 60 -9.81 -11.10 -31.20
CA LEU A 60 -10.85 -11.67 -32.06
C LEU A 60 -10.29 -12.15 -33.42
N ALA A 61 -9.03 -11.84 -33.75
CA ALA A 61 -8.35 -12.34 -34.93
C ALA A 61 -7.67 -13.71 -34.67
N PRO A 62 -7.84 -14.73 -35.54
CA PRO A 62 -7.35 -16.09 -35.29
C PRO A 62 -5.83 -16.27 -35.19
N GLU A 63 -5.05 -15.42 -35.88
CA GLU A 63 -3.61 -15.64 -36.11
C GLU A 63 -2.71 -15.28 -34.91
N SER A 64 -3.24 -14.67 -33.84
CA SER A 64 -2.42 -14.11 -32.73
C SER A 64 -2.97 -14.39 -31.31
N TYR A 65 -3.84 -15.38 -31.16
CA TYR A 65 -4.61 -15.59 -29.92
C TYR A 65 -3.75 -15.76 -28.66
N GLN A 66 -2.72 -16.62 -28.66
CA GLN A 66 -1.89 -16.88 -27.46
C GLN A 66 -1.13 -15.64 -26.97
N ASP A 67 -0.44 -14.95 -27.86
CA ASP A 67 0.34 -13.76 -27.51
C ASP A 67 -0.56 -12.57 -27.15
N ALA A 68 -1.75 -12.48 -27.74
CA ALA A 68 -2.73 -11.46 -27.40
C ALA A 68 -3.31 -11.69 -25.99
N VAL A 69 -3.63 -12.95 -25.63
CA VAL A 69 -4.05 -13.35 -24.26
C VAL A 69 -3.01 -12.97 -23.22
N LEU A 70 -1.73 -13.28 -23.47
CA LEU A 70 -0.68 -12.93 -22.54
C LEU A 70 -0.57 -11.41 -22.34
N ARG A 71 -0.56 -10.65 -23.43
CA ARG A 71 -0.49 -9.17 -23.38
C ARG A 71 -1.68 -8.57 -22.63
N ALA A 72 -2.89 -9.08 -22.88
CA ALA A 72 -4.09 -8.62 -22.17
C ALA A 72 -4.02 -8.89 -20.66
N ILE A 73 -3.54 -10.07 -20.24
CA ILE A 73 -3.35 -10.38 -18.81
C ILE A 73 -2.35 -9.42 -18.19
N HIS A 74 -1.19 -9.20 -18.84
CA HIS A 74 -0.18 -8.27 -18.36
C HIS A 74 -0.75 -6.86 -18.18
N ASP A 75 -1.45 -6.34 -19.21
CA ASP A 75 -2.04 -5.00 -19.19
C ASP A 75 -3.10 -4.88 -18.09
N ILE A 76 -3.97 -5.88 -17.92
CA ILE A 76 -5.00 -5.88 -16.86
C ILE A 76 -4.37 -5.93 -15.47
N LEU A 77 -3.31 -6.73 -15.28
CA LEU A 77 -2.59 -6.77 -14.00
C LEU A 77 -1.93 -5.43 -13.71
N LEU A 78 -1.33 -4.79 -14.72
CA LEU A 78 -0.73 -3.46 -14.60
C LEU A 78 -1.78 -2.40 -14.26
N VAL A 79 -2.90 -2.38 -14.99
CA VAL A 79 -4.06 -1.53 -14.67
C VAL A 79 -4.43 -1.72 -13.21
N MET A 80 -4.56 -2.96 -12.74
CA MET A 80 -4.99 -3.17 -11.37
C MET A 80 -3.93 -2.84 -10.33
N ILE A 81 -2.62 -2.89 -10.65
CA ILE A 81 -1.57 -2.30 -9.80
C ILE A 81 -1.82 -0.80 -9.66
N VAL A 82 -2.07 -0.09 -10.76
CA VAL A 82 -2.30 1.36 -10.74
C VAL A 82 -3.59 1.71 -9.98
N LEU A 83 -4.68 0.96 -10.17
CA LEU A 83 -5.92 1.15 -9.41
C LEU A 83 -5.72 0.91 -7.91
N GLU A 84 -4.92 -0.09 -7.54
CA GLU A 84 -4.57 -0.33 -6.14
C GLU A 84 -3.86 0.89 -5.55
N LEU A 85 -2.82 1.39 -6.23
CA LEU A 85 -2.11 2.60 -5.79
C LEU A 85 -3.04 3.81 -5.71
N LEU A 86 -3.93 3.98 -6.68
CA LEU A 86 -4.92 5.06 -6.65
C LEU A 86 -5.81 4.94 -5.40
N TRP A 87 -6.30 3.74 -5.09
CA TRP A 87 -7.09 3.50 -3.89
C TRP A 87 -6.33 3.89 -2.61
N THR A 88 -5.03 3.57 -2.52
CA THR A 88 -4.22 3.95 -1.36
C THR A 88 -4.09 5.45 -1.18
N VAL A 89 -3.93 6.17 -2.29
CA VAL A 89 -3.85 7.63 -2.29
C VAL A 89 -5.19 8.22 -1.86
N LEU A 90 -6.30 7.70 -2.40
CA LEU A 90 -7.64 8.14 -2.01
C LEU A 90 -7.98 7.84 -0.55
N ALA A 91 -7.57 6.68 -0.04
CA ALA A 91 -7.74 6.31 1.36
C ALA A 91 -6.96 7.26 2.27
N TYR A 92 -5.73 7.63 1.88
CA TYR A 92 -4.94 8.63 2.58
C TYR A 92 -5.65 9.99 2.65
N LEU A 93 -6.12 10.51 1.51
CA LEU A 93 -6.84 11.79 1.44
C LEU A 93 -8.10 11.81 2.32
N ARG A 94 -8.77 10.67 2.53
CA ARG A 94 -10.00 10.59 3.34
C ARG A 94 -9.71 10.61 4.84
N GLU A 95 -8.74 9.84 5.29
CA GLU A 95 -8.56 9.59 6.72
C GLU A 95 -7.48 10.47 7.36
N HIS A 96 -6.62 11.14 6.57
CA HIS A 96 -5.45 11.95 7.03
C HIS A 96 -4.51 11.22 8.02
N ALA A 97 -4.74 9.92 8.23
CA ALA A 97 -4.00 9.03 9.09
C ALA A 97 -4.32 7.61 8.60
N VAL A 98 -3.32 6.93 8.03
CA VAL A 98 -3.49 5.52 7.65
C VAL A 98 -3.18 4.68 8.88
N PRO A 99 -4.16 4.00 9.48
CA PRO A 99 -3.86 3.07 10.54
C PRO A 99 -2.93 1.98 9.97
N LEU A 100 -2.03 1.44 10.81
CA LEU A 100 -1.10 0.39 10.40
C LEU A 100 -1.82 -0.78 9.70
N GLU A 101 -3.02 -1.14 10.16
CA GLU A 101 -3.75 -2.30 9.65
C GLU A 101 -4.21 -2.14 8.17
N PRO A 102 -4.92 -1.08 7.75
CA PRO A 102 -5.17 -0.79 6.34
C PRO A 102 -3.90 -0.71 5.48
N PHE A 103 -2.82 -0.12 5.99
CA PHE A 103 -1.55 -0.06 5.28
C PHE A 103 -0.97 -1.46 5.01
N LEU A 104 -0.97 -2.34 6.01
CA LEU A 104 -0.50 -3.71 5.85
C LEU A 104 -1.39 -4.50 4.88
N PHE A 105 -2.71 -4.30 4.89
CA PHE A 105 -3.61 -4.94 3.93
C PHE A 105 -3.28 -4.56 2.48
N VAL A 106 -3.15 -3.27 2.23
CA VAL A 106 -2.72 -2.74 0.93
C VAL A 106 -1.37 -3.33 0.50
N GLY A 107 -0.39 -3.36 1.41
CA GLY A 107 0.94 -3.92 1.13
C GLY A 107 0.88 -5.40 0.76
N ILE A 108 0.05 -6.19 1.45
CA ILE A 108 -0.17 -7.60 1.14
C ILE A 108 -0.82 -7.75 -0.23
N ILE A 109 -1.90 -7.03 -0.51
CA ILE A 109 -2.63 -7.14 -1.79
C ILE A 109 -1.72 -6.77 -2.96
N SER A 110 -0.96 -5.67 -2.84
CA SER A 110 0.00 -5.23 -3.85
C SER A 110 1.11 -6.28 -4.07
N SER A 111 1.65 -6.87 -3.00
CA SER A 111 2.69 -7.89 -3.09
C SER A 111 2.17 -9.19 -3.72
N VAL A 112 0.97 -9.63 -3.35
CA VAL A 112 0.30 -10.81 -3.94
C VAL A 112 0.04 -10.59 -5.44
N ARG A 113 -0.42 -9.40 -5.82
CA ARG A 113 -0.66 -9.04 -7.23
C ARG A 113 0.63 -9.14 -8.05
N LYS A 114 1.75 -8.64 -7.53
CA LYS A 114 3.05 -8.74 -8.22
C LYS A 114 3.56 -10.18 -8.30
N LEU A 115 3.33 -10.99 -7.27
CA LEU A 115 3.66 -12.42 -7.31
C LEU A 115 2.88 -13.16 -8.42
N LEU A 116 1.57 -12.88 -8.57
CA LEU A 116 0.76 -13.45 -9.65
C LEU A 116 1.24 -13.01 -11.03
N LEU A 117 1.66 -11.75 -11.19
CA LEU A 117 2.22 -11.24 -12.44
C LEU A 117 3.47 -12.02 -12.85
N ILE A 118 4.42 -12.17 -11.92
CA ILE A 118 5.67 -12.88 -12.18
C ILE A 118 5.38 -14.35 -12.49
N GLY A 119 4.44 -14.99 -11.77
CA GLY A 119 4.04 -16.37 -12.02
C GLY A 119 3.41 -16.58 -13.39
N ALA A 120 2.56 -15.64 -13.84
CA ALA A 120 1.97 -15.67 -15.17
C ALA A 120 3.04 -15.49 -16.27
N GLN A 121 3.99 -14.58 -16.08
CA GLN A 121 5.10 -14.38 -17.02
C GLN A 121 5.97 -15.64 -17.15
N MET A 122 6.34 -16.26 -16.03
CA MET A 122 7.15 -17.49 -16.01
C MET A 122 6.47 -18.70 -16.66
N SER A 123 5.14 -18.78 -16.57
CA SER A 123 4.39 -19.90 -17.16
C SER A 123 4.33 -19.86 -18.68
N ILE A 124 4.60 -18.71 -19.30
CA ILE A 124 4.30 -18.47 -20.71
C ILE A 124 5.59 -18.24 -21.51
N GLU A 125 6.61 -17.62 -20.92
CA GLU A 125 7.85 -17.34 -21.61
C GLU A 125 8.83 -18.53 -21.49
N HIS A 126 9.22 -19.13 -22.62
CA HIS A 126 10.28 -20.14 -22.67
C HIS A 126 11.64 -19.46 -22.48
N GLN A 127 11.94 -19.11 -21.23
CA GLN A 127 13.16 -18.41 -20.88
C GLN A 127 14.34 -19.37 -20.76
N THR A 128 15.55 -18.86 -21.01
CA THR A 128 16.76 -19.65 -20.78
C THR A 128 16.92 -19.94 -19.28
N PRO A 129 17.61 -21.03 -18.90
CA PRO A 129 17.73 -21.44 -17.49
C PRO A 129 18.28 -20.33 -16.56
N GLN A 130 19.06 -19.40 -17.10
CA GLN A 130 19.64 -18.28 -16.36
C GLN A 130 18.58 -17.25 -15.96
N VAL A 131 17.65 -16.93 -16.85
CA VAL A 131 16.60 -15.93 -16.60
C VAL A 131 15.52 -16.49 -15.66
N VAL A 132 15.20 -17.78 -15.80
CA VAL A 132 14.28 -18.48 -14.89
C VAL A 132 14.81 -18.46 -13.46
N ASN A 133 16.11 -18.70 -13.24
CA ASN A 133 16.71 -18.64 -11.89
C ASN A 133 16.61 -17.25 -11.26
N LEU A 134 16.79 -16.18 -12.05
CA LEU A 134 16.64 -14.81 -11.58
C LEU A 134 15.19 -14.50 -11.19
N GLN A 135 14.23 -14.86 -12.04
CA GLN A 135 12.80 -14.66 -11.77
C GLN A 135 12.30 -15.49 -10.59
N LEU A 136 12.78 -16.74 -10.44
CA LEU A 136 12.50 -17.55 -9.25
C LEU A 136 12.99 -16.87 -7.97
N HIS A 137 14.18 -16.26 -8.02
CA HIS A 137 14.72 -15.50 -6.89
C HIS A 137 13.82 -14.31 -6.56
N GLU A 138 13.37 -13.56 -7.56
CA GLU A 138 12.45 -12.44 -7.39
C GLU A 138 11.08 -12.89 -6.82
N MET A 139 10.56 -14.04 -7.25
CA MET A 139 9.34 -14.63 -6.67
C MET A 139 9.53 -15.01 -5.20
N VAL A 140 10.67 -15.59 -4.83
CA VAL A 140 10.98 -15.93 -3.43
C VAL A 140 11.08 -14.68 -2.58
N VAL A 141 11.71 -13.62 -3.08
CA VAL A 141 11.81 -12.33 -2.37
C VAL A 141 10.43 -11.73 -2.13
N HIS A 142 9.57 -11.69 -3.15
CA HIS A 142 8.20 -11.20 -2.99
C HIS A 142 7.34 -12.10 -2.11
N GLY A 143 7.49 -13.42 -2.20
CA GLY A 143 6.85 -14.38 -1.29
C GLY A 143 7.26 -14.17 0.16
N GLY A 144 8.56 -13.92 0.40
CA GLY A 144 9.09 -13.57 1.71
C GLY A 144 8.53 -12.24 2.24
N LEU A 145 8.41 -11.22 1.38
CA LEU A 145 7.79 -9.95 1.74
C LEU A 145 6.33 -10.13 2.18
N ILE A 146 5.54 -10.91 1.44
CA ILE A 146 4.16 -11.24 1.82
C ILE A 146 4.13 -11.91 3.18
N PHE A 147 5.01 -12.89 3.42
CA PHE A 147 5.10 -13.58 4.70
C PHE A 147 5.39 -12.61 5.85
N VAL A 148 6.39 -11.73 5.69
CA VAL A 148 6.74 -10.71 6.70
C VAL A 148 5.57 -9.77 6.97
N LEU A 149 4.87 -9.32 5.93
CA LEU A 149 3.69 -8.47 6.08
C LEU A 149 2.54 -9.17 6.83
N ILE A 150 2.29 -10.45 6.54
CA ILE A 150 1.28 -11.24 7.26
C ILE A 150 1.66 -11.39 8.73
N VAL A 151 2.93 -11.70 9.03
CA VAL A 151 3.42 -11.79 10.42
C VAL A 151 3.26 -10.44 11.13
N GLY A 152 3.61 -9.33 10.47
CA GLY A 152 3.38 -7.99 10.99
C GLY A 152 1.90 -7.71 11.28
N LEU A 153 1.01 -8.12 10.39
CA LEU A 153 -0.44 -7.96 10.56
C LEU A 153 -0.96 -8.76 11.75
N VAL A 154 -0.53 -10.01 11.90
CA VAL A 154 -0.86 -10.86 13.05
C VAL A 154 -0.36 -10.23 14.34
N LEU A 155 0.87 -9.71 14.36
CA LEU A 155 1.46 -9.08 15.54
C LEU A 155 0.70 -7.81 15.96
N VAL A 156 0.35 -6.95 14.99
CA VAL A 156 -0.47 -5.74 15.23
C VAL A 156 -1.83 -6.12 15.80
N ARG A 157 -2.48 -7.14 15.23
CA ARG A 157 -3.77 -7.64 15.74
C ARG A 157 -3.65 -8.23 17.13
N TRP A 158 -2.56 -8.94 17.41
CA TRP A 158 -2.34 -9.54 18.71
C TRP A 158 -2.15 -8.45 19.76
N SER A 159 -1.28 -7.46 19.51
CA SER A 159 -1.02 -6.33 20.40
C SER A 159 -2.29 -5.56 20.83
N ARG A 160 -3.21 -5.27 19.89
CA ARG A 160 -4.49 -4.63 20.24
C ARG A 160 -5.32 -5.47 21.21
N ARG A 161 -5.27 -6.80 21.08
CA ARG A 161 -6.02 -7.74 21.92
C ARG A 161 -5.51 -7.78 23.37
N TRP A 162 -4.22 -7.54 23.59
CA TRP A 162 -3.63 -7.46 24.94
C TRP A 162 -4.05 -6.17 25.65
N ARG A 163 -4.03 -5.03 24.95
CA ARG A 163 -4.37 -3.72 25.54
C ARG A 163 -5.81 -3.66 26.07
N LEU A 164 -6.75 -4.31 25.39
CA LEU A 164 -8.15 -4.43 25.83
C LEU A 164 -8.31 -5.26 27.12
N LYS A 165 -7.45 -6.27 27.34
CA LYS A 165 -7.49 -7.08 28.56
C LYS A 165 -6.96 -6.33 29.78
N ASP A 166 -6.01 -5.43 29.57
CA ASP A 166 -5.43 -4.62 30.66
C ASP A 166 -6.43 -3.58 31.16
N GLU A 167 -7.17 -2.91 30.27
CA GLU A 167 -8.22 -1.96 30.66
C GLU A 167 -9.37 -2.63 31.44
N LEU A 168 -9.79 -3.84 31.04
CA LEU A 168 -10.81 -4.61 31.75
C LEU A 168 -10.33 -5.17 33.11
N ARG A 169 -9.02 -5.34 33.30
CA ARG A 169 -8.43 -5.75 34.58
C ARG A 169 -8.33 -4.61 35.59
N VAL A 170 -8.17 -3.37 35.13
CA VAL A 170 -8.06 -2.18 36.01
C VAL A 170 -9.45 -1.71 36.51
N SER A 171 -10.53 -2.09 35.82
CA SER A 171 -11.91 -1.75 36.20
C SER A 171 -12.54 -2.72 37.22
N LYS A 172 -11.82 -3.74 37.69
CA LYS A 172 -12.26 -4.71 38.72
C LYS A 172 -11.43 -4.56 39.98
#